data_AF-A0A2V7ZDZ6-F1
#
_entry.id   AF-A0A2V7ZDZ6-F1
#
_cell.length_a   1.000
_cell.length_b   1.000
_cell.length_c   1.000
_cell.angle_alpha   90.00
_cell.angle_beta   90.00
_cell.angle_gamma   90.00
#
_symmetry.space_group_name_H-M   'P 1'
#
loop_
_entity.id
_entity.type
_entity.pdbx_description
1 polymer ?
#
loop_
_entity_poly.entity_id
_entity_poly.type
_entity_poly.pdbx_seq_one_letter_code
_entity_poly.pdbx_strand_id
1 'polypeptide(L)'
;MREQAPLSADPPLPPEFSGLLRLAQRSGYAPLSVEVLPGDVGRRRYVRLPLAGGESVLGVVYPSEEDDARRRWLAAREHLSPRIRVPALYAEDDSGNQILEDFGAEDLASRLASKPAERARWLDRAAAMGETIAEIPDPRINAPFDAAFFFRELDLAREAVFDLWLGEPLDAEERIAHDDWAESLAYEIEAHPRVLCHRDFHGNNLFPAGEEVAAIDFQDLRSGPDSYDLASLLWERTTLEWMTEETGSIVVRRFVERRGLERTAFSRRFDRVLLQRAWKVCGTFARAVAQGKGPVYRWYLPRELALVRRLLVGGADCAFQKVFESRLAALC
;
A
#
# COMPACT_ATOMS: atom_id res chain seq x y z
N MET A 1 45.59 4.00 29.59
CA MET A 1 44.24 4.36 30.05
C MET A 1 43.77 5.54 29.23
N ARG A 2 42.86 5.34 28.27
CA ARG A 2 42.17 6.45 27.60
C ARG A 2 40.97 6.81 28.47
N GLU A 3 40.95 8.03 28.96
CA GLU A 3 39.82 8.62 29.68
C GLU A 3 38.58 8.58 28.80
N GLN A 4 37.51 7.98 29.31
CA GLN A 4 36.17 8.07 28.72
C GLN A 4 35.68 9.50 28.90
N ALA A 5 35.40 10.17 27.78
CA ALA A 5 34.68 11.44 27.80
C ALA A 5 33.31 11.25 28.45
N PRO A 6 32.81 12.23 29.23
CA PRO A 6 31.50 12.14 29.86
C PRO A 6 30.42 12.00 28.80
N LEU A 7 29.49 11.06 29.04
CA LEU A 7 28.25 10.91 28.29
C LEU A 7 27.57 12.28 28.18
N SER A 8 27.60 12.84 26.97
CA SER A 8 26.84 14.03 26.60
C SER A 8 25.40 13.85 27.05
N ALA A 9 24.85 14.86 27.71
CA ALA A 9 23.48 14.88 28.19
C ALA A 9 22.54 14.36 27.10
N ASP A 10 21.72 13.36 27.46
CA ASP A 10 20.71 12.81 26.58
C ASP A 10 19.90 13.97 25.99
N PRO A 11 19.69 14.00 24.65
CA PRO A 11 18.76 14.96 24.07
C PRO A 11 17.41 14.87 24.83
N PRO A 12 16.60 15.94 24.89
CA PRO A 12 15.29 15.88 25.53
C PRO A 12 14.41 14.92 24.73
N LEU A 13 14.45 13.65 25.14
CA LEU A 13 13.80 12.54 24.46
C LEU A 13 12.44 12.32 25.12
N PRO A 14 11.35 12.17 24.35
CA PRO A 14 10.04 11.94 24.93
C PRO A 14 10.04 10.67 25.81
N PRO A 15 9.59 10.73 27.09
CA PRO A 15 9.68 9.61 28.03
C PRO A 15 9.09 8.29 27.52
N GLU A 16 8.07 8.39 26.67
CA GLU A 16 7.40 7.26 26.01
C GLU A 16 8.32 6.43 25.10
N PHE A 17 9.40 7.01 24.56
CA PHE A 17 10.37 6.29 23.72
C PHE A 17 11.58 5.78 24.50
N SER A 18 11.61 5.92 25.83
CA SER A 18 12.78 5.53 26.62
C SER A 18 13.14 4.05 26.49
N GLY A 19 12.16 3.15 26.32
CA GLY A 19 12.40 1.72 26.04
C GLY A 19 13.09 1.50 24.69
N LEU A 20 12.52 2.09 23.64
CA LEU A 20 13.06 2.08 22.28
C LEU A 20 14.49 2.61 22.20
N LEU A 21 14.79 3.70 22.92
CA LEU A 21 16.13 4.31 22.92
C LEU A 21 17.16 3.44 23.64
N ARG A 22 16.78 2.81 24.76
CA ARG A 22 17.62 1.80 25.42
C ARG A 22 17.88 0.61 24.49
N LEU A 23 16.88 0.18 23.72
CA LEU A 23 17.04 -0.88 22.73
C LEU A 23 18.01 -0.48 21.61
N ALA A 24 17.88 0.74 21.07
CA ALA A 24 18.81 1.29 20.07
C ALA A 24 20.26 1.30 20.59
N GLN A 25 20.49 1.87 21.78
CA GLN A 25 21.83 1.95 22.38
C GLN A 25 22.43 0.56 22.60
N ARG A 26 21.66 -0.39 23.14
CA ARG A 26 22.11 -1.78 23.37
C ARG A 26 22.39 -2.55 22.08
N SER A 27 21.76 -2.17 20.98
CA SER A 27 21.99 -2.76 19.65
C SER A 27 23.08 -2.05 18.85
N GLY A 28 23.79 -1.10 19.46
CA GLY A 28 24.94 -0.41 18.86
C GLY A 28 24.59 0.88 18.12
N TYR A 29 23.34 1.36 18.22
CA TYR A 29 22.89 2.60 17.61
C TYR A 29 22.73 3.70 18.67
N ALA A 30 23.54 4.75 18.59
CA ALA A 30 23.52 5.87 19.51
C ALA A 30 22.85 7.09 18.85
N PRO A 31 21.52 7.28 19.01
CA PRO A 31 20.80 8.36 18.36
C PRO A 31 21.15 9.74 18.92
N LEU A 32 21.26 10.72 18.04
CA LEU A 32 21.50 12.13 18.36
C LEU A 32 20.19 12.88 18.68
N SER A 33 19.08 12.41 18.15
CA SER A 33 17.76 13.01 18.29
C SER A 33 16.66 11.97 18.03
N VAL A 34 15.42 12.35 18.30
CA VAL A 34 14.21 11.60 17.91
C VAL A 34 13.38 12.50 17.01
N GLU A 35 13.10 12.04 15.82
CA GLU A 35 12.19 12.68 14.87
C GLU A 35 10.92 11.85 14.78
N VAL A 36 9.83 12.34 15.38
CA VAL A 36 8.54 11.65 15.31
C VAL A 36 7.99 11.75 13.89
N LEU A 37 7.80 10.61 13.24
CA LEU A 37 7.20 10.56 11.92
C LEU A 37 5.67 10.62 12.05
N PRO A 38 4.97 11.24 11.09
CA PRO A 38 3.51 11.22 11.05
C PRO A 38 3.00 9.78 11.16
N GLY A 39 2.12 9.53 12.14
CA GLY A 39 1.51 8.21 12.31
C GLY A 39 0.56 7.89 11.15
N ASP A 40 0.51 6.62 10.77
CA ASP A 40 -0.50 6.08 9.85
C ASP A 40 -1.83 5.77 10.59
N VAL A 41 -2.81 5.18 9.92
CA VAL A 41 -4.13 4.81 10.44
C VAL A 41 -4.06 3.94 11.72
N GLY A 42 -2.98 3.16 11.90
CA GLY A 42 -2.75 2.30 13.08
C GLY A 42 -2.27 3.03 14.34
N ARG A 43 -2.22 2.33 15.47
CA ARG A 43 -1.73 2.91 16.74
C ARG A 43 -0.21 2.88 16.91
N ARG A 44 0.47 2.19 15.99
CA ARG A 44 1.93 2.12 15.88
C ARG A 44 2.53 3.53 15.84
N ARG A 45 3.71 3.69 16.44
CA ARG A 45 4.48 4.95 16.40
C ARG A 45 5.79 4.70 15.69
N TYR A 46 6.11 5.58 14.75
CA TYR A 46 7.34 5.54 13.98
C TYR A 46 8.18 6.75 14.34
N VAL A 47 9.45 6.53 14.62
CA VAL A 47 10.41 7.59 14.87
C VAL A 47 11.65 7.35 14.04
N ARG A 48 12.18 8.39 13.42
CA ARG A 48 13.50 8.38 12.82
C ARG A 48 14.52 8.76 13.90
N LEU A 49 15.61 8.00 13.93
CA LEU A 49 16.69 8.12 14.91
C LEU A 49 18.00 8.45 14.17
N PRO A 50 18.30 9.74 13.96
CA PRO A 50 19.55 10.17 13.32
C PRO A 50 20.77 9.77 14.14
N LEU A 51 21.83 9.33 13.46
CA LEU A 51 23.09 8.88 14.05
C LEU A 51 24.24 9.83 13.68
N ALA A 52 25.37 9.71 14.38
CA ALA A 52 26.52 10.60 14.19
C ALA A 52 27.19 10.49 12.81
N GLY A 53 27.04 9.37 12.09
CA GLY A 53 27.59 9.19 10.75
C GLY A 53 26.78 9.83 9.63
N GLY A 54 25.61 10.42 9.95
CA GLY A 54 24.68 11.01 8.98
C GLY A 54 23.63 10.02 8.47
N GLU A 55 23.78 8.73 8.76
CA GLU A 55 22.71 7.73 8.63
C GLU A 55 21.65 7.84 9.75
N SER A 56 20.57 7.09 9.59
CA SER A 56 19.50 6.96 10.59
C SER A 56 19.03 5.52 10.68
N VAL A 57 18.41 5.18 11.81
CA VAL A 57 17.59 3.97 11.95
C VAL A 57 16.14 4.35 12.24
N LEU A 58 15.22 3.45 11.90
CA LEU A 58 13.80 3.64 12.15
C LEU A 58 13.42 2.89 13.42
N GLY A 59 12.93 3.62 14.42
CA GLY A 59 12.34 3.05 15.61
C GLY A 59 10.84 2.87 15.44
N VAL A 60 10.32 1.71 15.83
CA VAL A 60 8.88 1.41 15.81
C VAL A 60 8.44 0.96 17.19
N VAL A 61 7.34 1.53 17.68
CA VAL A 61 6.69 1.11 18.92
C VAL A 61 5.31 0.55 18.59
N TYR A 62 5.14 -0.74 18.88
CA TYR A 62 3.86 -1.43 18.84
C TYR A 62 3.24 -1.39 20.23
N PRO A 63 2.06 -0.76 20.41
CA PRO A 63 1.28 -0.95 21.62
C PRO A 63 0.76 -2.40 21.69
N SER A 64 0.42 -2.89 22.88
CA SER A 64 -0.05 -4.26 23.11
C SER A 64 -1.25 -4.67 22.24
N GLU A 65 -2.11 -3.72 21.89
CA GLU A 65 -3.27 -3.95 21.03
C GLU A 65 -2.89 -4.25 19.57
N GLU A 66 -1.64 -4.01 19.18
CA GLU A 66 -1.08 -4.24 17.85
C GLU A 66 -0.13 -5.46 17.81
N ASP A 67 -0.14 -6.31 18.85
CA ASP A 67 0.72 -7.52 18.92
C ASP A 67 0.51 -8.48 17.74
N ASP A 68 -0.73 -8.60 17.25
CA ASP A 68 -1.00 -9.38 16.03
C ASP A 68 -0.36 -8.74 14.78
N ALA A 69 -0.46 -7.42 14.63
CA ALA A 69 0.17 -6.72 13.51
C ALA A 69 1.69 -6.88 13.54
N ARG A 70 2.31 -6.79 14.73
CA ARG A 70 3.75 -7.06 14.92
C ARG A 70 4.11 -8.49 14.52
N ARG A 71 3.37 -9.49 15.02
CA ARG A 71 3.59 -10.91 14.69
C ARG A 71 3.50 -11.15 13.18
N ARG A 72 2.48 -10.59 12.51
CA ARG A 72 2.30 -10.73 11.06
C ARG A 72 3.41 -10.05 10.29
N TRP A 73 3.87 -8.88 10.73
CA TRP A 73 5.01 -8.18 10.13
C TRP A 73 6.30 -9.03 10.22
N LEU A 74 6.60 -9.60 11.39
CA LEU A 74 7.77 -10.47 11.59
C LEU A 74 7.70 -11.71 10.69
N ALA A 75 6.56 -12.39 10.67
CA ALA A 75 6.36 -13.56 9.82
C ALA A 75 6.51 -13.20 8.34
N ALA A 76 5.88 -12.12 7.87
CA ALA A 76 5.96 -11.72 6.48
C ALA A 76 7.40 -11.35 6.07
N ARG A 77 8.13 -10.65 6.96
CA ARG A 77 9.54 -10.34 6.73
C ARG A 77 10.40 -11.58 6.58
N GLU A 78 10.18 -12.62 7.40
CA GLU A 78 10.92 -13.88 7.32
C GLU A 78 10.80 -14.53 5.92
N HIS A 79 9.62 -14.46 5.31
CA HIS A 79 9.38 -15.00 3.98
C HIS A 79 9.85 -14.09 2.84
N LEU A 80 9.78 -12.77 3.01
CA LEU A 80 10.11 -11.80 1.96
C LEU A 80 11.61 -11.46 1.88
N SER A 81 12.28 -11.29 3.03
CA SER A 81 13.67 -10.81 3.09
C SER A 81 14.72 -11.67 2.37
N PRO A 82 14.54 -12.99 2.16
CA PRO A 82 15.46 -13.77 1.34
C PRO A 82 15.30 -13.55 -0.18
N ARG A 83 14.23 -12.89 -0.62
CA ARG A 83 13.85 -12.79 -2.04
C ARG A 83 13.74 -11.36 -2.54
N ILE A 84 13.34 -10.43 -1.68
CA ILE A 84 13.16 -9.02 -2.00
C ILE A 84 13.76 -8.15 -0.90
N ARG A 85 14.03 -6.89 -1.24
CA ARG A 85 14.52 -5.92 -0.30
C ARG A 85 13.38 -5.42 0.61
N VAL A 86 13.51 -5.69 1.90
CA VAL A 86 12.64 -5.18 2.98
C VAL A 86 13.52 -4.64 4.10
N PRO A 87 13.00 -3.83 5.06
CA PRO A 87 13.83 -3.31 6.15
C PRO A 87 14.56 -4.42 6.91
N ALA A 88 15.86 -4.22 7.14
CA ALA A 88 16.55 -5.05 8.12
C ALA A 88 15.93 -4.83 9.52
N LEU A 89 15.77 -5.91 10.28
CA LEU A 89 15.41 -5.85 11.70
C LEU A 89 16.72 -5.95 12.48
N TYR A 90 17.14 -4.85 13.09
CA TYR A 90 18.39 -4.78 13.84
C TYR A 90 18.22 -5.23 15.29
N ALA A 91 17.10 -4.88 15.92
CA ALA A 91 16.77 -5.28 17.27
C ALA A 91 15.27 -5.23 17.54
N GLU A 92 14.80 -6.03 18.50
CA GLU A 92 13.46 -5.92 19.06
C GLU A 92 13.43 -6.35 20.54
N ASP A 93 12.35 -6.02 21.25
CA ASP A 93 12.12 -6.46 22.63
C ASP A 93 10.68 -6.94 22.87
N ASP A 94 10.45 -7.52 24.05
CA ASP A 94 9.12 -8.02 24.46
C ASP A 94 8.12 -6.89 24.75
N SER A 95 8.58 -5.64 24.85
CA SER A 95 7.74 -4.46 25.10
C SER A 95 7.19 -3.82 23.83
N GLY A 96 7.38 -4.46 22.66
CA GLY A 96 6.85 -3.99 21.39
C GLY A 96 7.74 -3.01 20.65
N ASN A 97 8.99 -2.82 21.08
CA ASN A 97 9.94 -1.94 20.39
C ASN A 97 10.68 -2.71 19.29
N GLN A 98 10.90 -2.06 18.15
CA GLN A 98 11.74 -2.56 17.06
C GLN A 98 12.67 -1.45 16.56
N ILE A 99 13.92 -1.81 16.24
CA ILE A 99 14.89 -0.97 15.55
C ILE A 99 15.09 -1.58 14.16
N LEU A 100 14.72 -0.80 13.15
CA LEU A 100 14.70 -1.19 11.76
C LEU A 100 15.66 -0.32 10.95
N GLU A 101 15.99 -0.81 9.77
CA GLU A 101 16.60 0.01 8.74
C GLU A 101 15.69 1.14 8.28
N ASP A 102 16.30 2.29 8.00
CA ASP A 102 15.63 3.47 7.47
C ASP A 102 16.03 3.67 6.00
N PHE A 103 15.04 3.66 5.10
CA PHE A 103 15.25 3.95 3.67
C PHE A 103 15.25 5.44 3.34
N GLY A 104 15.12 6.31 4.34
CA GLY A 104 15.06 7.75 4.16
C GLY A 104 13.65 8.26 3.89
N ALA A 105 13.55 9.49 3.37
CA ALA A 105 12.27 10.19 3.22
C ALA A 105 11.68 10.13 1.79
N GLU A 106 12.48 9.77 0.79
CA GLU A 106 12.03 9.73 -0.62
C GLU A 106 11.42 8.36 -0.93
N ASP A 107 10.09 8.26 -0.88
CA ASP A 107 9.37 7.11 -1.42
C ASP A 107 9.40 7.08 -2.96
N LEU A 108 9.06 5.94 -3.55
CA LEU A 108 9.11 5.73 -4.99
C LEU A 108 8.06 6.62 -5.70
N ALA A 109 6.90 6.85 -5.07
CA ALA A 109 5.89 7.77 -5.57
C ALA A 109 6.48 9.19 -5.79
N SER A 110 7.17 9.72 -4.79
CA SER A 110 7.83 11.03 -4.82
C SER A 110 8.97 11.06 -5.84
N ARG A 111 9.74 9.98 -5.95
CA ARG A 111 10.80 9.82 -6.97
C ARG A 111 10.22 9.89 -8.39
N LEU A 112 9.16 9.14 -8.66
CA LEU A 112 8.51 9.06 -9.96
C LEU A 112 7.83 10.39 -10.34
N ALA A 113 7.25 11.10 -9.37
CA ALA A 113 6.65 12.41 -9.58
C ALA A 113 7.71 13.46 -9.93
N SER A 114 8.81 13.52 -9.16
CA SER A 114 9.85 14.54 -9.31
C SER A 114 10.85 14.29 -10.44
N LYS A 115 11.03 13.04 -10.90
CA LYS A 115 12.02 12.67 -11.93
C LYS A 115 11.41 11.87 -13.07
N PRO A 116 10.68 12.51 -14.00
CA PRO A 116 10.01 11.83 -15.12
C PRO A 116 10.93 10.94 -15.97
N ALA A 117 12.18 11.34 -16.16
CA ALA A 117 13.17 10.58 -16.91
C ALA A 117 13.51 9.21 -16.29
N GLU A 118 13.28 9.02 -14.99
CA GLU A 118 13.57 7.77 -14.29
C GLU A 118 12.36 6.82 -14.21
N ARG A 119 11.16 7.27 -14.62
CA ARG A 119 9.90 6.52 -14.44
C ARG A 119 9.96 5.12 -15.02
N ALA A 120 10.37 5.01 -16.29
CA ALA A 120 10.44 3.72 -16.97
C ALA A 120 11.37 2.73 -16.26
N ARG A 121 12.51 3.20 -15.73
CA ARG A 121 13.48 2.36 -15.01
C ARG A 121 12.91 1.87 -13.69
N TRP A 122 12.35 2.77 -12.90
CA TRP A 122 11.86 2.43 -11.55
C TRP A 122 10.57 1.62 -11.58
N LEU A 123 9.65 1.90 -12.51
CA LEU A 123 8.47 1.06 -12.72
C LEU A 123 8.84 -0.35 -13.14
N ASP A 124 9.85 -0.51 -14.00
CA ASP A 124 10.32 -1.84 -14.43
C ASP A 124 10.94 -2.62 -13.27
N ARG A 125 11.75 -1.96 -12.42
CA ARG A 125 12.33 -2.55 -11.19
C ARG A 125 11.25 -2.93 -10.17
N ALA A 126 10.26 -2.05 -9.94
CA ALA A 126 9.15 -2.34 -9.03
C ALA A 126 8.27 -3.48 -9.56
N ALA A 127 7.98 -3.52 -10.86
CA ALA A 127 7.24 -4.62 -11.48
C ALA A 127 8.00 -5.95 -11.35
N ALA A 128 9.32 -5.97 -11.55
CA ALA A 128 10.15 -7.17 -11.35
C ALA A 128 10.16 -7.65 -9.88
N MET A 129 10.12 -6.73 -8.91
CA MET A 129 9.89 -7.10 -7.50
C MET A 129 8.51 -7.73 -7.31
N GLY A 130 7.45 -7.17 -7.89
CA GLY A 130 6.10 -7.75 -7.83
C GLY A 130 6.04 -9.17 -8.44
N GLU A 131 6.77 -9.41 -9.53
CA GLU A 131 6.93 -10.75 -10.12
C GLU A 131 7.60 -11.71 -9.13
N THR A 132 8.68 -11.25 -8.48
CA THR A 132 9.39 -12.04 -7.48
C THR A 132 8.49 -12.40 -6.31
N ILE A 133 7.68 -11.45 -5.81
CA ILE A 133 6.71 -11.69 -4.74
C ILE A 133 5.68 -12.74 -5.19
N ALA A 134 5.16 -12.62 -6.40
CA ALA A 134 4.17 -13.54 -6.96
C ALA A 134 4.66 -14.99 -7.11
N GLU A 135 5.97 -15.24 -7.06
CA GLU A 135 6.57 -16.57 -7.10
C GLU A 135 6.86 -17.17 -5.71
N ILE A 136 6.73 -16.37 -4.65
CA ILE A 136 6.93 -16.85 -3.27
C ILE A 136 5.73 -17.72 -2.88
N PRO A 137 5.95 -18.95 -2.35
CA PRO A 137 4.86 -19.77 -1.83
C PRO A 137 4.10 -19.03 -0.72
N ASP A 138 2.76 -19.08 -0.75
CA ASP A 138 1.93 -18.41 0.25
C ASP A 138 2.23 -18.95 1.67
N PRO A 139 2.75 -18.11 2.58
CA PRO A 139 3.06 -18.52 3.94
C PRO A 139 1.81 -18.66 4.83
N ARG A 140 0.62 -18.31 4.33
CA ARG A 140 -0.67 -18.40 5.03
C ARG A 140 -0.72 -17.57 6.33
N ILE A 141 -0.02 -16.44 6.35
CA ILE A 141 -0.02 -15.48 7.47
C ILE A 141 -1.39 -14.81 7.59
N ASN A 142 -2.00 -14.47 6.45
CA ASN A 142 -3.31 -13.85 6.35
C ASN A 142 -4.25 -14.74 5.54
N ALA A 143 -5.56 -14.61 5.76
CA ALA A 143 -6.54 -15.27 4.93
C ALA A 143 -6.40 -14.83 3.46
N PRO A 144 -6.54 -15.77 2.50
CA PRO A 144 -6.54 -15.46 1.08
C PRO A 144 -7.67 -14.46 0.75
N PHE A 145 -7.49 -13.70 -0.33
CA PHE A 145 -8.62 -12.99 -0.93
C PHE A 145 -9.69 -13.98 -1.39
N ASP A 146 -10.95 -13.73 -1.08
CA ASP A 146 -12.10 -14.48 -1.58
C ASP A 146 -13.18 -13.50 -2.08
N ALA A 147 -14.20 -14.02 -2.75
CA ALA A 147 -15.30 -13.19 -3.26
C ALA A 147 -15.97 -12.41 -2.12
N ALA A 148 -16.14 -13.03 -0.95
CA ALA A 148 -16.73 -12.37 0.21
C ALA A 148 -15.90 -11.17 0.69
N PHE A 149 -14.57 -11.25 0.63
CA PHE A 149 -13.66 -10.19 0.97
C PHE A 149 -13.74 -9.03 -0.03
N PHE A 150 -13.71 -9.33 -1.33
CA PHE A 150 -13.84 -8.30 -2.36
C PHE A 150 -15.19 -7.60 -2.29
N PHE A 151 -16.29 -8.35 -2.14
CA PHE A 151 -17.62 -7.77 -1.95
C PHE A 151 -17.67 -6.81 -0.76
N ARG A 152 -17.13 -7.22 0.40
CA ARG A 152 -17.07 -6.34 1.58
C ARG A 152 -16.28 -5.06 1.31
N GLU A 153 -15.16 -5.14 0.60
CA GLU A 153 -14.39 -3.93 0.24
C GLU A 153 -15.18 -3.00 -0.69
N LEU A 154 -15.92 -3.56 -1.66
CA LEU A 154 -16.75 -2.79 -2.58
C LEU A 154 -17.95 -2.14 -1.88
N ASP A 155 -18.61 -2.85 -0.95
CA ASP A 155 -19.72 -2.31 -0.15
C ASP A 155 -19.24 -1.25 0.86
N LEU A 156 -18.08 -1.43 1.49
CA LEU A 156 -17.46 -0.40 2.32
C LEU A 156 -17.13 0.86 1.52
N ALA A 157 -16.74 0.70 0.25
CA ALA A 157 -16.53 1.83 -0.64
C ALA A 157 -17.82 2.54 -1.02
N ARG A 158 -18.89 1.80 -1.32
CA ARG A 158 -20.24 2.38 -1.50
C ARG A 158 -20.69 3.16 -0.29
N GLU A 159 -20.63 2.57 0.90
CA GLU A 159 -20.98 3.23 2.17
C GLU A 159 -20.18 4.52 2.34
N ALA A 160 -18.86 4.47 2.13
CA ALA A 160 -18.00 5.62 2.31
C ALA A 160 -18.27 6.74 1.30
N VAL A 161 -18.54 6.41 0.04
CA VAL A 161 -18.80 7.39 -1.01
C VAL A 161 -20.19 7.99 -0.85
N PHE A 162 -21.24 7.18 -0.89
CA PHE A 162 -22.62 7.66 -0.94
C PHE A 162 -23.13 8.10 0.44
N ASP A 163 -22.93 7.26 1.46
CA ASP A 163 -23.56 7.48 2.76
C ASP A 163 -22.75 8.49 3.60
N LEU A 164 -21.42 8.37 3.61
CA LEU A 164 -20.56 9.21 4.47
C LEU A 164 -20.09 10.51 3.78
N TRP A 165 -19.58 10.43 2.55
CA TRP A 165 -18.98 11.59 1.91
C TRP A 165 -20.03 12.50 1.24
N LEU A 166 -20.97 11.92 0.49
CA LEU A 166 -22.07 12.67 -0.13
C LEU A 166 -23.21 12.96 0.85
N GLY A 167 -23.42 12.08 1.84
CA GLY A 167 -24.57 12.19 2.74
C GLY A 167 -25.90 11.84 2.07
N GLU A 168 -25.84 11.15 0.93
CA GLU A 168 -26.99 10.77 0.12
C GLU A 168 -26.92 9.27 -0.18
N PRO A 169 -27.44 8.41 0.71
CA PRO A 169 -27.45 6.98 0.50
C PRO A 169 -28.13 6.59 -0.82
N LEU A 170 -27.73 5.43 -1.36
CA LEU A 170 -28.41 4.83 -2.52
C LEU A 170 -29.85 4.47 -2.16
N ASP A 171 -30.77 4.68 -3.10
CA ASP A 171 -32.12 4.15 -2.99
C ASP A 171 -32.16 2.62 -3.21
N ALA A 172 -33.33 2.01 -3.11
CA ALA A 172 -33.46 0.56 -3.22
C ALA A 172 -33.03 0.00 -4.58
N GLU A 173 -33.33 0.70 -5.68
CA GLU A 173 -33.00 0.24 -7.04
C GLU A 173 -31.51 0.43 -7.33
N GLU A 174 -30.95 1.57 -6.93
CA GLU A 174 -29.52 1.85 -7.01
C GLU A 174 -28.71 0.88 -6.16
N ARG A 175 -29.21 0.52 -4.98
CA ARG A 175 -28.57 -0.44 -4.08
C ARG A 175 -28.51 -1.83 -4.70
N ILE A 176 -29.59 -2.30 -5.30
CA ILE A 176 -29.62 -3.58 -6.03
C ILE A 176 -28.60 -3.56 -7.18
N ALA A 177 -28.58 -2.47 -7.97
CA ALA A 177 -27.64 -2.33 -9.07
C ALA A 177 -26.16 -2.38 -8.62
N HIS A 178 -25.84 -1.78 -7.46
CA HIS A 178 -24.51 -1.86 -6.86
C HIS A 178 -24.20 -3.29 -6.38
N ASP A 179 -25.09 -3.92 -5.61
CA ASP A 179 -24.81 -5.21 -4.98
C ASP A 179 -24.63 -6.32 -6.02
N ASP A 180 -25.48 -6.34 -7.05
CA ASP A 180 -25.36 -7.29 -8.17
C ASP A 180 -24.02 -7.12 -8.91
N TRP A 181 -23.61 -5.87 -9.15
CA TRP A 181 -22.31 -5.56 -9.78
C TRP A 181 -21.15 -5.99 -8.88
N ALA A 182 -21.19 -5.65 -7.60
CA ALA A 182 -20.13 -5.95 -6.65
C ALA A 182 -19.95 -7.45 -6.45
N GLU A 183 -21.05 -8.20 -6.37
CA GLU A 183 -21.03 -9.67 -6.29
C GLU A 183 -20.45 -10.29 -7.57
N SER A 184 -20.93 -9.85 -8.74
CA SER A 184 -20.41 -10.35 -10.03
C SER A 184 -18.92 -10.10 -10.19
N LEU A 185 -18.44 -8.89 -9.86
CA LEU A 185 -17.02 -8.53 -9.96
C LEU A 185 -16.17 -9.33 -8.97
N ALA A 186 -16.66 -9.51 -7.74
CA ALA A 186 -15.97 -10.27 -6.71
C ALA A 186 -15.79 -11.75 -7.09
N TYR A 187 -16.83 -12.40 -7.61
CA TYR A 187 -16.76 -13.79 -8.07
C TYR A 187 -15.87 -13.95 -9.30
N GLU A 188 -15.91 -13.00 -10.23
CA GLU A 188 -15.02 -13.00 -11.39
C GLU A 188 -13.54 -12.95 -10.97
N ILE A 189 -13.19 -12.02 -10.08
CA ILE A 189 -11.81 -11.85 -9.61
C ILE A 189 -11.34 -13.06 -8.79
N GLU A 190 -12.21 -13.67 -7.98
CA GLU A 190 -11.87 -14.87 -7.22
C GLU A 190 -11.39 -16.02 -8.11
N ALA A 191 -11.95 -16.13 -9.33
CA ALA A 191 -11.58 -17.17 -10.30
C ALA A 191 -10.23 -16.90 -11.01
N HIS A 192 -9.59 -15.75 -10.78
CA HIS A 192 -8.30 -15.44 -11.38
C HIS A 192 -7.18 -16.36 -10.83
N PRO A 193 -6.09 -16.57 -11.59
CA PRO A 193 -4.90 -17.26 -11.08
C PRO A 193 -4.40 -16.59 -9.79
N ARG A 194 -4.01 -17.41 -8.82
CA ARG A 194 -3.61 -16.95 -7.51
C ARG A 194 -2.10 -16.93 -7.35
N VAL A 195 -1.60 -15.83 -6.80
CA VAL A 195 -0.19 -15.62 -6.44
C VAL A 195 -0.12 -15.00 -5.05
N LEU A 196 1.06 -14.88 -4.47
CA LEU A 196 1.26 -14.07 -3.28
C LEU A 196 1.22 -12.59 -3.66
N CYS A 197 0.45 -11.80 -2.92
CA CYS A 197 0.31 -10.36 -3.12
C CYS A 197 0.75 -9.60 -1.87
N HIS A 198 1.57 -8.57 -2.06
CA HIS A 198 1.92 -7.59 -1.04
C HIS A 198 0.70 -6.81 -0.55
N ARG A 199 -0.33 -6.67 -1.40
CA ARG A 199 -1.60 -5.97 -1.16
C ARG A 199 -1.53 -4.45 -1.28
N ASP A 200 -0.58 -3.81 -0.60
CA ASP A 200 -0.39 -2.35 -0.64
C ASP A 200 0.87 -1.96 -1.45
N PHE A 201 0.98 -2.51 -2.66
CA PHE A 201 2.16 -2.42 -3.54
C PHE A 201 2.20 -1.14 -4.39
N HIS A 202 1.88 0.00 -3.78
CA HIS A 202 1.91 1.31 -4.45
C HIS A 202 3.17 2.10 -4.10
N GLY A 203 3.52 3.10 -4.91
CA GLY A 203 4.77 3.85 -4.81
C GLY A 203 5.07 4.49 -3.45
N ASN A 204 4.07 4.76 -2.60
CA ASN A 204 4.29 5.29 -1.24
C ASN A 204 4.82 4.24 -0.24
N ASN A 205 4.66 2.95 -0.54
CA ASN A 205 5.16 1.84 0.28
C ASN A 205 6.40 1.19 -0.35
N LEU A 206 6.93 1.79 -1.41
CA LEU A 206 8.14 1.36 -2.10
C LEU A 206 9.19 2.45 -1.99
N PHE A 207 10.45 2.08 -1.81
CA PHE A 207 11.56 3.01 -1.61
C PHE A 207 12.72 2.70 -2.55
N PRO A 208 13.38 3.70 -3.15
CA PRO A 208 14.69 3.51 -3.76
C PRO A 208 15.72 3.09 -2.70
N ALA A 209 16.34 1.93 -2.86
CA ALA A 209 17.42 1.43 -2.00
C ALA A 209 18.67 1.20 -2.87
N GLY A 210 19.39 2.30 -3.14
CA GLY A 210 20.48 2.30 -4.13
C GLY A 210 19.94 2.07 -5.54
N GLU A 211 20.30 0.96 -6.16
CA GLU A 211 19.78 0.53 -7.47
C GLU A 211 18.56 -0.39 -7.36
N GLU A 212 18.20 -0.85 -6.15
CA GLU A 212 17.06 -1.72 -5.90
C GLU A 212 15.83 -0.93 -5.47
N VAL A 213 14.67 -1.59 -5.51
CA VAL A 213 13.45 -1.12 -4.82
C VAL A 213 13.38 -1.88 -3.50
N ALA A 214 12.96 -1.23 -2.42
CA ALA A 214 12.59 -1.86 -1.16
C ALA A 214 11.10 -1.69 -0.88
N ALA A 215 10.49 -2.68 -0.22
CA ALA A 215 9.07 -2.64 0.14
C ALA A 215 8.88 -2.59 1.66
N ILE A 216 7.90 -1.80 2.10
CA ILE A 216 7.41 -1.72 3.48
C ILE A 216 5.91 -2.03 3.53
N ASP A 217 5.34 -2.12 4.73
CA ASP A 217 3.89 -2.29 4.92
C ASP A 217 3.33 -3.62 4.37
N PHE A 218 4.12 -4.69 4.48
CA PHE A 218 3.81 -6.02 3.97
C PHE A 218 3.13 -6.95 5.01
N GLN A 219 2.72 -6.48 6.19
CA GLN A 219 2.09 -7.34 7.21
C GLN A 219 0.73 -7.94 6.78
N ASP A 220 0.11 -7.37 5.74
CA ASP A 220 -1.14 -7.84 5.16
C ASP A 220 -0.96 -8.73 3.92
N LEU A 221 0.29 -9.14 3.63
CA LEU A 221 0.67 -10.10 2.59
C LEU A 221 -0.24 -11.34 2.59
N ARG A 222 -0.78 -11.71 1.42
CA ARG A 222 -1.76 -12.80 1.29
C ARG A 222 -1.85 -13.34 -0.12
N SER A 223 -2.40 -14.54 -0.30
CA SER A 223 -2.73 -15.04 -1.64
C SER A 223 -3.87 -14.23 -2.28
N GLY A 224 -3.68 -13.79 -3.52
CA GLY A 224 -4.63 -12.98 -4.28
C GLY A 224 -4.49 -13.13 -5.80
N PRO A 225 -5.26 -12.36 -6.59
CA PRO A 225 -5.25 -12.45 -8.04
C PRO A 225 -3.91 -11.96 -8.63
N ASP A 226 -3.48 -12.60 -9.72
CA ASP A 226 -2.16 -12.42 -10.36
C ASP A 226 -1.82 -11.00 -10.84
N SER A 227 -2.81 -10.13 -10.95
CA SER A 227 -2.66 -8.73 -11.36
C SER A 227 -2.73 -7.71 -10.21
N TYR A 228 -2.98 -8.14 -8.96
CA TYR A 228 -3.33 -7.24 -7.84
C TYR A 228 -2.27 -6.18 -7.53
N ASP A 229 -1.02 -6.61 -7.33
CA ASP A 229 0.07 -5.70 -6.98
C ASP A 229 0.46 -4.82 -8.18
N LEU A 230 0.42 -5.35 -9.40
CA LEU A 230 0.70 -4.57 -10.61
C LEU A 230 -0.34 -3.48 -10.84
N ALA A 231 -1.62 -3.76 -10.57
CA ALA A 231 -2.69 -2.77 -10.64
C ALA A 231 -2.46 -1.64 -9.62
N SER A 232 -2.09 -1.98 -8.38
CA SER A 232 -1.75 -1.02 -7.32
C SER A 232 -0.54 -0.14 -7.68
N LEU A 233 0.50 -0.74 -8.25
CA LEU A 233 1.70 -0.01 -8.68
C LEU A 233 1.40 1.05 -9.74
N LEU A 234 0.56 0.69 -10.73
CA LEU A 234 0.41 1.48 -11.96
C LEU A 234 -0.70 2.53 -11.89
N TRP A 235 -1.74 2.34 -11.08
CA TRP A 235 -2.96 3.12 -11.22
C TRP A 235 -3.59 3.50 -9.87
N GLU A 236 -2.75 3.84 -8.88
CA GLU A 236 -3.22 4.38 -7.60
C GLU A 236 -2.49 5.67 -7.22
N ARG A 237 -3.19 6.55 -6.51
CA ARG A 237 -2.61 7.74 -5.85
C ARG A 237 -1.82 8.63 -6.83
N THR A 238 -0.57 8.94 -6.49
CA THR A 238 0.31 9.86 -7.22
C THR A 238 0.62 9.39 -8.63
N THR A 239 0.55 8.08 -8.89
CA THR A 239 0.80 7.53 -10.22
C THR A 239 -0.26 8.00 -11.21
N LEU A 240 -1.51 8.22 -10.78
CA LEU A 240 -2.60 8.71 -11.63
C LEU A 240 -2.39 10.14 -12.17
N GLU A 241 -1.47 10.91 -11.58
CA GLU A 241 -1.22 12.29 -12.02
C GLU A 241 -0.51 12.36 -13.37
N TRP A 242 0.26 11.32 -13.69
CA TRP A 242 1.18 11.35 -14.83
C TRP A 242 1.23 10.04 -15.61
N MET A 243 0.62 8.97 -15.11
CA MET A 243 0.55 7.70 -15.83
C MET A 243 -0.30 7.85 -17.09
N THR A 244 0.22 7.32 -18.20
CA THR A 244 -0.49 7.22 -19.47
C THR A 244 -0.76 5.75 -19.79
N GLU A 245 -1.79 5.49 -20.59
CA GLU A 245 -2.07 4.13 -21.10
C GLU A 245 -0.86 3.54 -21.82
N GLU A 246 -0.13 4.36 -22.58
CA GLU A 246 1.10 3.93 -23.25
C GLU A 246 2.14 3.43 -22.23
N THR A 247 2.44 4.22 -21.21
CA THR A 247 3.42 3.85 -20.18
C THR A 247 2.97 2.61 -19.42
N GLY A 248 1.71 2.57 -18.97
CA GLY A 248 1.14 1.42 -18.26
C GLY A 248 1.18 0.15 -19.11
N SER A 249 0.79 0.24 -20.39
CA SER A 249 0.79 -0.90 -21.32
C SER A 249 2.19 -1.46 -21.58
N ILE A 250 3.23 -0.62 -21.57
CA ILE A 250 4.63 -1.06 -21.70
C ILE A 250 5.06 -1.86 -20.47
N VAL A 251 4.70 -1.42 -19.26
CA VAL A 251 5.03 -2.15 -18.03
C VAL A 251 4.26 -3.47 -17.97
N VAL A 252 2.94 -3.44 -18.24
CA VAL A 252 2.10 -4.65 -18.30
C VAL A 252 2.64 -5.63 -19.34
N ARG A 253 3.05 -5.15 -20.52
CA ARG A 253 3.68 -5.98 -21.55
C ARG A 253 4.88 -6.75 -20.99
N ARG A 254 5.82 -6.04 -20.38
CA ARG A 254 7.06 -6.65 -19.89
C ARG A 254 6.78 -7.65 -18.78
N PHE A 255 5.86 -7.32 -17.88
CA PHE A 255 5.40 -8.22 -16.82
C PHE A 255 4.85 -9.53 -17.40
N VAL A 256 3.94 -9.44 -18.37
CA VAL A 256 3.36 -10.60 -19.07
C VAL A 256 4.44 -11.43 -19.77
N GLU A 257 5.36 -10.79 -20.48
CA GLU A 257 6.45 -11.45 -21.20
C GLU A 257 7.41 -12.18 -20.25
N ARG A 258 7.83 -11.54 -19.15
CA ARG A 258 8.72 -12.15 -18.14
C ARG A 258 8.06 -13.34 -17.43
N ARG A 259 6.76 -13.24 -17.15
CA ARG A 259 5.98 -14.30 -16.50
C ARG A 259 5.49 -15.40 -17.45
N GLY A 260 5.67 -15.25 -18.76
CA GLY A 260 5.17 -16.21 -19.76
C GLY A 260 3.65 -16.31 -19.82
N LEU A 261 2.93 -15.21 -19.53
CA LEU A 261 1.46 -15.20 -19.49
C LEU A 261 0.85 -14.91 -20.87
N GLU A 262 -0.39 -15.35 -21.08
CA GLU A 262 -1.16 -14.94 -22.26
C GLU A 262 -1.65 -13.51 -22.07
N ARG A 263 -1.25 -12.62 -22.99
CA ARG A 263 -1.46 -11.17 -22.89
C ARG A 263 -2.94 -10.80 -22.80
N THR A 264 -3.78 -11.27 -23.71
CA THR A 264 -5.16 -10.81 -23.82
C THR A 264 -5.97 -11.22 -22.59
N ALA A 265 -5.78 -12.45 -22.12
CA ALA A 265 -6.39 -12.95 -20.89
C ALA A 265 -5.88 -12.19 -19.67
N PHE A 266 -4.58 -11.90 -19.59
CA PHE A 266 -4.03 -11.11 -18.48
C PHE A 266 -4.58 -9.69 -18.46
N SER A 267 -4.63 -8.99 -19.61
CA SER A 267 -5.17 -7.64 -19.69
C SER A 267 -6.63 -7.57 -19.22
N ARG A 268 -7.47 -8.54 -19.60
CA ARG A 268 -8.84 -8.62 -19.08
C ARG A 268 -8.86 -8.76 -17.57
N ARG A 269 -8.11 -9.70 -17.00
CA ARG A 269 -8.03 -9.90 -15.54
C ARG A 269 -7.49 -8.66 -14.82
N PHE A 270 -6.52 -7.98 -15.43
CA PHE A 270 -5.92 -6.75 -14.93
C PHE A 270 -6.98 -5.66 -14.81
N ASP A 271 -7.79 -5.42 -15.84
CA ASP A 271 -8.81 -4.37 -15.83
C ASP A 271 -9.88 -4.61 -14.76
N ARG A 272 -10.30 -5.88 -14.55
CA ARG A 272 -11.28 -6.23 -13.50
C ARG A 272 -10.74 -6.02 -12.10
N VAL A 273 -9.51 -6.46 -11.85
CA VAL A 273 -8.83 -6.21 -10.56
C VAL A 273 -8.60 -4.73 -10.34
N LEU A 274 -8.23 -4.00 -11.39
CA LEU A 274 -8.05 -2.55 -11.31
C LEU A 274 -9.36 -1.84 -11.00
N LEU A 275 -10.49 -2.27 -11.56
CA LEU A 275 -11.82 -1.72 -11.24
C LEU A 275 -12.16 -1.92 -9.75
N GLN A 276 -11.96 -3.12 -9.22
CA GLN A 276 -12.19 -3.42 -7.81
C GLN A 276 -11.33 -2.52 -6.90
N ARG A 277 -10.04 -2.41 -7.23
CA ARG A 277 -9.09 -1.60 -6.47
C ARG A 277 -9.41 -0.11 -6.53
N ALA A 278 -9.68 0.43 -7.72
CA ALA A 278 -10.01 1.84 -7.90
C ALA A 278 -11.26 2.21 -7.07
N TRP A 279 -12.30 1.37 -7.07
CA TRP A 279 -13.47 1.60 -6.23
C TRP A 279 -13.16 1.52 -4.73
N LYS A 280 -12.40 0.51 -4.28
CA LYS A 280 -11.92 0.41 -2.88
C LYS A 280 -11.15 1.67 -2.46
N VAL A 281 -10.29 2.20 -3.33
CA VAL A 281 -9.50 3.41 -3.07
C VAL A 281 -10.38 4.64 -2.99
N CYS A 282 -11.36 4.81 -3.89
CA CYS A 282 -12.39 5.84 -3.77
C CYS A 282 -13.07 5.80 -2.40
N GLY A 283 -13.47 4.62 -1.94
CA GLY A 283 -14.04 4.41 -0.61
C GLY A 283 -13.12 4.84 0.54
N THR A 284 -11.85 4.45 0.47
CA THR A 284 -10.83 4.80 1.47
C THR A 284 -10.67 6.33 1.57
N PHE A 285 -10.58 7.00 0.43
CA PHE A 285 -10.42 8.46 0.38
C PHE A 285 -11.71 9.18 0.79
N ALA A 286 -12.88 8.74 0.32
CA ALA A 286 -14.17 9.30 0.69
C ALA A 286 -14.39 9.22 2.21
N ARG A 287 -14.09 8.07 2.83
CA ARG A 287 -14.15 7.92 4.30
C ARG A 287 -13.21 8.88 5.01
N ALA A 288 -11.97 9.01 4.54
CA ALA A 288 -11.01 9.93 5.13
C ALA A 288 -11.47 11.40 5.01
N VAL A 289 -12.08 11.78 3.87
CA VAL A 289 -12.67 13.10 3.65
C VAL A 289 -13.85 13.35 4.59
N ALA A 290 -14.77 12.39 4.73
CA ALA A 290 -15.91 12.48 5.64
C ALA A 290 -15.46 12.61 7.12
N GLN A 291 -14.33 12.01 7.49
CA GLN A 291 -13.71 12.13 8.82
C GLN A 291 -12.88 13.40 9.02
N GLY A 292 -12.86 14.34 8.07
CA GLY A 292 -12.15 15.61 8.21
C GLY A 292 -10.64 15.55 7.93
N LYS A 293 -10.09 14.42 7.45
CA LYS A 293 -8.66 14.27 7.07
C LYS A 293 -8.36 14.83 5.66
N GLY A 294 -9.20 15.75 5.18
CA GLY A 294 -9.65 15.84 3.79
C GLY A 294 -8.77 16.49 2.71
N PRO A 295 -7.82 17.42 2.94
CA PRO A 295 -7.23 18.17 1.82
C PRO A 295 -6.52 17.29 0.78
N VAL A 296 -5.69 16.35 1.23
CA VAL A 296 -4.94 15.47 0.34
C VAL A 296 -5.83 14.44 -0.37
N TYR A 297 -6.82 13.87 0.33
CA TYR A 297 -7.70 12.86 -0.23
C TYR A 297 -8.73 13.44 -1.20
N ARG A 298 -9.23 14.67 -0.94
CA ARG A 298 -10.07 15.41 -1.90
C ARG A 298 -9.36 15.66 -3.22
N TRP A 299 -8.04 15.77 -3.19
CA TRP A 299 -7.24 15.98 -4.39
C TRP A 299 -7.09 14.73 -5.25
N TYR A 300 -7.00 13.54 -4.63
CA TYR A 300 -6.93 12.26 -5.36
C TYR A 300 -8.28 11.79 -5.91
N LEU A 301 -9.37 12.02 -5.17
CA LEU A 301 -10.70 11.47 -5.48
C LEU A 301 -11.17 11.66 -6.94
N PRO A 302 -11.07 12.85 -7.57
CA PRO A 302 -11.54 13.03 -8.94
C PRO A 302 -10.84 12.10 -9.96
N ARG A 303 -9.53 11.87 -9.79
CA ARG A 303 -8.76 10.99 -10.70
C ARG A 303 -9.12 9.52 -10.48
N GLU A 304 -9.31 9.11 -9.23
CA GLU A 304 -9.75 7.75 -8.89
C GLU A 304 -11.17 7.50 -9.44
N LEU A 305 -12.08 8.46 -9.31
CA LEU A 305 -13.43 8.36 -9.88
C LEU A 305 -13.41 8.33 -11.42
N ALA A 306 -12.54 9.12 -12.05
CA ALA A 306 -12.34 9.06 -13.50
C ALA A 306 -11.81 7.70 -13.96
N LEU A 307 -10.92 7.08 -13.16
CA LEU A 307 -10.43 5.73 -13.39
C LEU A 307 -11.55 4.69 -13.29
N VAL A 308 -12.40 4.75 -12.24
CA VAL A 308 -13.56 3.87 -12.10
C VAL A 308 -14.51 4.01 -13.29
N ARG A 309 -14.84 5.25 -13.71
CA ARG A 309 -15.67 5.50 -14.89
C ARG A 309 -15.09 4.85 -16.15
N ARG A 310 -13.77 4.96 -16.35
CA ARG A 310 -13.09 4.38 -17.51
C ARG A 310 -13.22 2.85 -17.55
N LEU A 311 -13.25 2.21 -16.39
CA LEU A 311 -13.22 0.75 -16.24
C LEU A 311 -14.60 0.11 -16.14
N LEU A 312 -15.65 0.87 -15.80
CA LEU A 312 -17.04 0.42 -15.88
C LEU A 312 -17.45 0.35 -17.36
N VAL A 313 -17.33 -0.83 -17.97
CA VAL A 313 -17.49 -1.00 -19.42
C VAL A 313 -18.53 -2.06 -19.78
N GLY A 314 -19.80 -1.65 -19.93
CA GLY A 314 -20.86 -2.48 -20.51
C GLY A 314 -21.10 -3.82 -19.79
N GLY A 315 -21.90 -4.70 -20.39
CA GLY A 315 -22.18 -6.02 -19.82
C GLY A 315 -22.73 -5.96 -18.39
N ALA A 316 -22.11 -6.70 -17.46
CA ALA A 316 -22.48 -6.77 -16.05
C ALA A 316 -22.30 -5.44 -15.29
N ASP A 317 -21.50 -4.50 -15.81
CA ASP A 317 -21.24 -3.22 -15.16
C ASP A 317 -22.33 -2.17 -15.46
N CYS A 318 -23.19 -2.40 -16.46
CA CYS A 318 -24.07 -1.37 -17.03
C CYS A 318 -25.06 -0.77 -16.02
N ALA A 319 -25.60 -1.59 -15.10
CA ALA A 319 -26.56 -1.11 -14.11
C ALA A 319 -25.89 -0.15 -13.12
N PHE A 320 -24.77 -0.57 -12.50
CA PHE A 320 -24.03 0.28 -11.59
C PHE A 320 -23.37 1.46 -12.28
N GLN A 321 -22.92 1.32 -13.54
CA GLN A 321 -22.40 2.43 -14.34
C GLN A 321 -23.39 3.61 -14.43
N LYS A 322 -24.69 3.34 -14.63
CA LYS A 322 -25.72 4.39 -14.66
C LYS A 322 -25.85 5.09 -13.32
N VAL A 323 -25.82 4.35 -12.22
CA VAL A 323 -25.83 4.91 -10.85
C VAL A 323 -24.60 5.78 -10.64
N PHE A 324 -23.42 5.24 -10.95
CA PHE A 324 -22.14 5.93 -10.84
C PHE A 324 -22.14 7.26 -11.63
N GLU A 325 -22.54 7.22 -12.89
CA GLU A 325 -22.59 8.41 -13.75
C GLU A 325 -23.62 9.42 -13.24
N SER A 326 -24.83 8.99 -12.89
CA SER A 326 -25.88 9.89 -12.40
C SER A 326 -25.49 10.60 -11.10
N ARG A 327 -24.88 9.87 -10.16
CA ARG A 327 -24.59 10.38 -8.81
C ARG A 327 -23.25 11.10 -8.70
N LEU A 328 -22.27 10.74 -9.54
CA LEU A 328 -20.88 11.22 -9.42
C LEU A 328 -20.41 12.06 -10.62
N ALA A 329 -21.28 12.33 -11.61
CA ALA A 329 -20.93 13.14 -12.80
C ALA A 329 -20.34 14.52 -12.43
N ALA A 330 -20.86 15.19 -11.41
CA ALA A 330 -20.39 16.51 -11.00
C ALA A 330 -19.04 16.51 -10.26
N LEU A 331 -18.53 15.33 -9.88
CA LEU A 331 -17.32 15.16 -9.06
C LEU A 331 -16.11 14.68 -9.87
N CYS A 332 -16.30 14.45 -11.17
CA CYS A 332 -15.32 13.84 -12.05
C CYS A 332 -14.76 14.78 -13.10
#